data_AF-A0A8I1L929-F1
#
_entry.id   AF-A0A8I1L929-F1
#
_cell.length_a   1.000
_cell.length_b   1.000
_cell.length_c   1.000
_cell.angle_alpha   90.00
_cell.angle_beta   90.00
_cell.angle_gamma   90.00
#
_symmetry.space_group_name_H-M   'P 1'
#
loop_
_entity.id
_entity.type
_entity.pdbx_description
1 polymer ?
#
loop_
_entity_poly.entity_id
_entity_poly.type
_entity_poly.pdbx_seq_one_letter_code
_entity_poly.pdbx_strand_id
1 'polypeptide(L)'
;MKSDHVSKITSGSCLCGQVQFEIHDELRGIVNCHCSKCRKFHGNFGAYLRIEYENLHITEEKGLKWYKSSADETPNVFRGFCSECGSSLFWHPK
;
A
#
# COMPACT_ATOMS: atom_id res chain seq x y z
N MET A 1 2.37 -28.65 16.84
CA MET A 1 3.71 -28.09 16.58
C MET A 1 3.51 -26.84 15.74
N LYS A 2 3.53 -25.66 16.34
CA LYS A 2 3.44 -24.38 15.61
C LYS A 2 4.82 -24.15 15.00
N SER A 3 4.91 -24.25 13.69
CA SER A 3 6.14 -23.95 12.94
C SER A 3 6.57 -22.53 13.28
N ASP A 4 7.80 -22.39 13.78
CA ASP A 4 8.48 -21.11 13.94
C ASP A 4 8.70 -20.49 12.55
N HIS A 5 7.69 -19.80 12.03
CA HIS A 5 7.85 -18.97 10.84
C HIS A 5 8.47 -17.65 11.28
N VAL A 6 9.78 -17.52 11.05
CA VAL A 6 10.44 -16.21 11.03
C VAL A 6 9.65 -15.35 10.04
N SER A 7 8.97 -14.32 10.55
CA SER A 7 8.28 -13.33 9.74
C SER A 7 9.29 -12.69 8.79
N LYS A 8 9.20 -13.01 7.50
CA LYS A 8 10.07 -12.42 6.49
C LYS A 8 9.79 -10.92 6.43
N ILE A 9 10.80 -10.11 6.73
CA ILE A 9 10.71 -8.65 6.57
C ILE A 9 10.98 -8.32 5.11
N THR A 10 10.03 -7.64 4.47
CA THR A 10 10.21 -7.08 3.12
C THR A 10 10.15 -5.57 3.18
N SER A 11 11.23 -4.90 2.80
CA SER A 11 11.29 -3.44 2.73
C SER A 11 10.74 -2.92 1.40
N GLY A 12 10.14 -1.73 1.44
CA GLY A 12 9.67 -0.99 0.28
C GLY A 12 9.82 0.51 0.46
N SER A 13 9.80 1.24 -0.64
CA SER A 13 9.90 2.70 -0.62
C SER A 13 9.22 3.33 -1.84
N CYS A 14 8.95 4.64 -1.76
CA CYS A 14 8.67 5.44 -2.95
C CYS A 14 9.95 5.73 -3.74
N LEU A 15 9.79 6.24 -4.97
CA LEU A 15 10.92 6.51 -5.88
C LEU A 15 11.97 7.46 -5.29
N CYS A 16 11.55 8.48 -4.51
CA CYS A 16 12.48 9.44 -3.90
C CYS A 16 12.93 9.08 -2.48
N GLY A 17 12.48 7.95 -1.92
CA GLY A 17 12.86 7.51 -0.57
C GLY A 17 12.26 8.30 0.60
N GLN A 18 11.40 9.30 0.35
CA GLN A 18 10.69 10.05 1.41
C GLN A 18 9.48 9.32 2.00
N VAL A 19 9.18 8.13 1.47
CA VAL A 19 8.29 7.17 2.12
C VAL A 19 9.01 5.83 2.10
N GLN A 20 9.19 5.23 3.26
CA GLN A 20 9.80 3.92 3.44
C GLN A 20 8.94 3.10 4.39
N PHE A 21 8.87 1.80 4.16
CA PHE A 21 8.08 0.89 4.98
C PHE A 21 8.65 -0.52 4.96
N GLU A 22 8.24 -1.29 5.95
CA GLU A 22 8.54 -2.70 6.10
C GLU A 22 7.23 -3.47 6.22
N ILE A 23 7.19 -4.64 5.59
CA ILE A 23 6.09 -5.61 5.71
C ILE A 23 6.64 -6.81 6.46
N HIS A 24 6.04 -7.11 7.61
CA HIS A 24 6.44 -8.19 8.51
C HIS A 24 5.49 -9.39 8.30
N ASP A 25 5.40 -9.86 7.05
CA ASP A 25 4.47 -10.91 6.65
C ASP A 25 4.96 -11.65 5.40
N GLU A 26 4.43 -12.84 5.16
CA GLU A 26 4.60 -13.51 3.89
C GLU A 26 3.74 -12.83 2.82
N LEU A 27 4.39 -12.35 1.76
CA LEU A 27 3.70 -11.72 0.64
C LEU A 27 2.91 -12.78 -0.16
N ARG A 28 1.58 -12.76 -0.01
CA ARG A 28 0.65 -13.66 -0.72
C ARG A 28 -0.51 -12.84 -1.33
N GLY A 29 -1.20 -13.41 -2.31
CA GLY A 29 -2.45 -12.84 -2.83
C GLY A 29 -2.29 -11.49 -3.56
N ILE A 30 -1.57 -11.49 -4.68
CA ILE A 30 -1.50 -10.30 -5.56
C ILE A 30 -2.87 -10.11 -6.24
N VAL A 31 -3.42 -8.90 -6.15
CA VAL A 31 -4.66 -8.49 -6.81
C VAL A 31 -4.35 -7.47 -7.88
N ASN A 32 -4.74 -7.79 -9.12
CA ASN A 32 -4.69 -6.86 -10.24
C ASN A 32 -6.06 -6.19 -10.43
N CYS A 33 -6.22 -4.99 -9.88
CA CYS A 33 -7.46 -4.24 -9.93
C CYS A 33 -7.53 -3.37 -11.19
N HIS A 34 -8.56 -3.62 -12.00
CA HIS A 34 -8.79 -2.92 -13.26
C HIS A 34 -9.84 -1.81 -13.15
N CYS A 35 -10.31 -1.44 -11.95
CA CYS A 35 -11.34 -0.43 -11.80
C CYS A 35 -10.86 0.95 -12.28
N SER A 36 -11.80 1.84 -12.61
CA SER A 36 -11.49 3.17 -13.16
C SER A 36 -10.59 4.00 -12.22
N LYS A 37 -10.73 3.85 -10.90
CA LYS A 37 -9.92 4.55 -9.90
C LYS A 37 -8.48 4.06 -9.85
N CYS A 38 -8.28 2.74 -9.93
CA CYS A 38 -6.93 2.17 -9.99
C CYS A 38 -6.24 2.58 -11.29
N ARG A 39 -6.97 2.58 -12.42
CA ARG A 39 -6.44 3.11 -13.70
C ARG A 39 -6.05 4.58 -13.64
N LYS A 40 -6.85 5.42 -13.00
CA LYS A 40 -6.54 6.84 -12.81
C LYS A 40 -5.35 7.06 -11.86
N PHE A 41 -5.22 6.24 -10.82
CA PHE A 41 -4.18 6.41 -9.79
C PHE A 41 -2.81 5.88 -10.23
N HIS A 42 -2.78 4.75 -10.94
CA HIS A 42 -1.54 4.10 -11.38
C HIS A 42 -1.15 4.44 -12.82
N GLY A 43 -2.05 5.03 -13.62
CA GLY A 43 -1.88 5.16 -15.08
C GLY A 43 -2.03 3.84 -15.85
N ASN A 44 -2.29 2.73 -15.15
CA ASN A 44 -2.54 1.38 -15.66
C ASN A 44 -3.40 0.59 -14.63
N PHE A 45 -3.62 -0.72 -14.77
CA PHE A 45 -4.19 -1.51 -13.68
C PHE A 45 -3.36 -1.35 -12.39
N GLY A 46 -4.01 -1.42 -11.23
CA GLY A 46 -3.32 -1.39 -9.95
C GLY A 46 -2.95 -2.78 -9.51
N ALA A 47 -1.66 -3.05 -9.28
CA ALA A 47 -1.19 -4.26 -8.64
C ALA A 47 -1.07 -4.01 -7.12
N TYR A 48 -1.74 -4.84 -6.33
CA TYR A 48 -1.77 -4.71 -4.87
C TYR A 48 -1.41 -6.03 -4.21
N LEU A 49 -0.73 -5.94 -3.08
CA LEU A 49 -0.61 -7.02 -2.11
C LEU A 49 -1.59 -6.73 -0.96
N ARG A 50 -2.21 -7.78 -0.42
CA ARG A 50 -3.03 -7.67 0.78
C ARG A 50 -2.23 -8.14 1.97
N ILE A 51 -2.17 -7.30 2.99
CA ILE A 51 -1.54 -7.59 4.28
C ILE A 51 -2.48 -7.13 5.40
N GLU A 52 -2.33 -7.72 6.58
CA GLU A 52 -2.93 -7.16 7.79
C GLU A 52 -2.24 -5.85 8.15
N TYR A 53 -3.00 -4.90 8.70
CA TYR A 53 -2.48 -3.54 8.94
C TYR A 53 -1.36 -3.54 9.98
N GLU A 54 -1.45 -4.42 10.97
CA GLU A 54 -0.47 -4.58 12.04
C GLU A 54 0.90 -5.05 11.53
N ASN A 55 0.95 -5.65 10.34
CA ASN A 55 2.17 -6.13 9.70
C ASN A 55 2.82 -5.05 8.80
N LEU A 56 2.21 -3.87 8.66
CA LEU A 56 2.78 -2.73 7.94
C LEU A 56 3.42 -1.74 8.91
N HIS A 57 4.73 -1.54 8.78
CA HIS A 57 5.47 -0.56 9.55
C HIS A 57 6.01 0.53 8.63
N ILE A 58 5.49 1.75 8.73
CA ILE A 58 6.01 2.90 7.99
C ILE A 58 7.22 3.44 8.77
N THR A 59 8.40 3.40 8.16
CA THR A 59 9.68 3.78 8.78
C THR A 59 10.11 5.21 8.42
N GLU A 60 9.58 5.77 7.34
CA GLU A 60 9.72 7.17 6.94
C GLU A 60 8.42 7.60 6.23
N GLU A 61 7.87 8.75 6.61
CA GLU A 61 6.58 9.24 6.12
C GLU A 61 6.57 10.71 5.68
N LYS A 62 7.74 11.35 5.61
CA LYS A 62 7.88 12.77 5.22
C LYS A 62 7.13 13.14 3.95
N GLY A 63 7.15 12.24 2.95
CA GLY A 63 6.46 12.44 1.68
C GLY A 63 5.06 11.83 1.63
N LEU A 64 4.58 11.16 2.68
CA LEU A 64 3.34 10.39 2.64
C LEU A 64 2.12 11.31 2.74
N LYS A 65 1.24 11.22 1.75
CA LYS A 65 -0.06 11.90 1.75
C LYS A 65 -1.18 10.90 1.53
N TRP A 66 -2.27 11.09 2.28
CA TRP A 66 -3.49 10.31 2.16
C TRP A 66 -4.59 11.11 1.46
N TYR A 67 -5.21 10.52 0.45
CA TYR A 67 -6.38 11.06 -0.23
C TYR A 67 -7.60 10.18 0.02
N LYS A 68 -8.69 10.76 0.54
CA LYS A 68 -9.97 10.06 0.74
C LYS A 68 -10.63 9.81 -0.62
N SER A 69 -10.64 8.56 -1.05
CA SER A 69 -11.25 8.09 -2.30
C SER A 69 -12.71 7.67 -2.06
N SER A 70 -13.54 8.60 -1.57
CA SER A 70 -14.88 8.34 -1.03
C SER A 70 -16.02 8.29 -2.06
N ALA A 71 -15.77 7.90 -3.31
CA ALA A 71 -16.75 8.08 -4.38
C ALA A 71 -17.61 6.84 -4.73
N ASP A 72 -17.35 5.63 -4.20
CA ASP A 72 -18.08 4.40 -4.57
C ASP A 72 -18.44 3.51 -3.33
N GLU A 73 -19.10 2.37 -3.60
CA GLU A 73 -19.71 1.35 -2.71
C GLU A 73 -18.93 0.93 -1.45
N THR A 74 -17.62 1.16 -1.39
CA THR A 74 -16.81 0.96 -0.18
C THR A 74 -16.59 2.30 0.52
N PRO A 75 -17.34 2.61 1.61
CA PRO A 75 -17.13 3.85 2.34
C PRO A 75 -15.71 3.90 2.92
N ASN A 76 -15.20 5.12 3.09
CA ASN A 76 -13.96 5.42 3.83
C ASN A 76 -12.66 4.76 3.30
N VAL A 77 -12.53 4.63 1.99
CA VAL A 77 -11.26 4.23 1.36
C VAL A 77 -10.28 5.39 1.24
N PHE A 78 -9.02 5.17 1.61
CA PHE A 78 -7.91 6.11 1.48
C PHE A 78 -6.84 5.58 0.54
N ARG A 79 -6.22 6.47 -0.24
CA ARG A 79 -5.08 6.18 -1.11
C ARG A 79 -3.85 6.92 -0.59
N GLY A 80 -2.80 6.18 -0.28
CA GLY A 80 -1.53 6.70 0.18
C GLY A 80 -0.55 6.84 -0.97
N PHE A 81 0.07 8.01 -1.12
CA PHE A 81 1.04 8.29 -2.16
C PHE A 81 2.14 9.21 -1.67
N CYS A 82 3.27 9.22 -2.38
CA CYS A 82 4.32 10.18 -2.13
C CYS A 82 3.98 11.51 -2.81
N SER A 83 3.88 12.61 -2.05
CA SER A 83 3.61 13.95 -2.57
C SER A 83 4.77 14.56 -3.35
N GLU A 84 5.98 14.01 -3.20
CA GLU A 84 7.19 14.49 -3.91
C GLU A 84 7.34 13.81 -5.28
N CYS A 85 7.38 12.47 -5.32
CA CYS A 85 7.62 11.72 -6.56
C CYS A 85 6.38 11.09 -7.20
N GLY A 86 5.20 11.23 -6.57
CA GLY A 86 3.94 10.72 -7.11
C GLY A 86 3.71 9.21 -6.99
N SER A 87 4.64 8.43 -6.41
CA SER A 87 4.47 6.98 -6.26
C SER A 87 3.18 6.63 -5.51
N SER A 88 2.34 5.80 -6.12
CA SER A 88 1.18 5.17 -5.49
C SER A 88 1.62 4.01 -4.59
N LEU A 89 1.35 4.09 -3.28
CA LEU A 89 1.89 3.12 -2.31
C LEU A 89 0.81 2.29 -1.63
N PHE A 90 -0.28 2.93 -1.20
CA PHE A 90 -1.25 2.27 -0.32
C PHE A 90 -2.69 2.46 -0.79
N TRP A 91 -3.49 1.44 -0.53
CA TRP A 91 -4.95 1.48 -0.58
C TRP A 91 -5.44 0.89 0.74
N HIS A 92 -6.18 1.68 1.52
CA HIS A 92 -6.58 1.28 2.87
C HIS A 92 -8.03 1.71 3.15
N PRO A 93 -8.94 0.76 3.39
CA PRO A 93 -10.25 1.06 3.94
C PRO A 93 -10.11 1.35 5.44
N LYS A 94 -10.58 2.52 5.89
CA LYS A 94 -10.66 2.89 7.32
C LYS A 94 -12.04 2.63 7.88
#